data_AF-A0A2H5WBG4-F1
#
_entry.id   AF-A0A2H5WBG4-F1
#
_cell.length_a   1.000
_cell.length_b   1.000
_cell.length_c   1.000
_cell.angle_alpha   90.00
_cell.angle_beta   90.00
_cell.angle_gamma   90.00
#
_symmetry.space_group_name_H-M   'P 1'
#
loop_
_entity.id
_entity.type
_entity.pdbx_description
1 polymer ?
#
loop_
_entity_poly.entity_id
_entity_poly.type
_entity_poly.pdbx_seq_one_letter_code
_entity_poly.pdbx_strand_id
1 'polypeptide(L)'
;MAARDEVLAAAARFTELAAEVVAEAVRGRFHALLAGAAVPEPTRRALRAAGEGALSRGVAAMRERLADPDVWLSPMTLREAPPAEGVGSDLGRSWLARVLARRRRALPGPGRLDDPANRIWIALSLVARALDPLLGELGLEAAPAPGLGGRYRLHPTTLRQLDPRGRLARAWREYRAAYARFVDLVGEGGSGG
;
A
#
# COMPACT_ATOMS: atom_id res chain seq x y z
N MET A 1 12.38 7.02 23.42
CA MET A 1 11.84 8.05 22.49
C MET A 1 12.57 8.03 21.14
N ALA A 2 13.90 8.12 21.10
CA ALA A 2 14.69 8.16 19.86
C ALA A 2 14.37 7.08 18.79
N ALA A 3 14.14 5.81 19.19
CA ALA A 3 13.85 4.74 18.22
C ALA A 3 12.46 4.86 17.56
N ARG A 4 11.46 5.36 18.30
CA ARG A 4 10.12 5.66 17.73
C ARG A 4 10.25 6.76 16.68
N ASP A 5 11.00 7.80 17.00
CA ASP A 5 11.19 8.95 16.09
C ASP A 5 11.99 8.55 14.85
N GLU A 6 12.95 7.63 14.98
CA GLU A 6 13.69 7.06 13.84
C GLU A 6 12.76 6.30 12.88
N VAL A 7 11.83 5.48 13.40
CA VAL A 7 10.83 4.77 12.59
C VAL A 7 9.95 5.77 11.84
N LEU A 8 9.45 6.80 12.52
CA LEU A 8 8.58 7.82 11.91
C LEU A 8 9.33 8.68 10.89
N ALA A 9 10.61 8.97 11.12
CA ALA A 9 11.44 9.67 10.15
C ALA A 9 11.68 8.82 8.88
N ALA A 10 11.93 7.51 9.04
CA ALA A 10 12.05 6.59 7.90
C ALA A 10 10.72 6.44 7.14
N ALA A 11 9.60 6.37 7.86
CA ALA A 11 8.26 6.36 7.30
C ALA A 11 7.95 7.63 6.50
N ALA A 12 8.27 8.81 7.02
CA ALA A 12 8.07 10.07 6.32
C ALA A 12 8.87 10.13 5.01
N ARG A 13 10.16 9.73 5.04
CA ARG A 13 11.00 9.64 3.83
C ARG A 13 10.43 8.65 2.82
N PHE A 14 9.94 7.50 3.28
CA PHE A 14 9.28 6.52 2.42
C PHE A 14 8.03 7.12 1.76
N THR A 15 7.17 7.79 2.52
CA THR A 15 5.91 8.37 2.02
C THR A 15 6.14 9.42 0.95
N GLU A 16 7.12 10.31 1.13
CA GLU A 16 7.47 11.30 0.12
C GLU A 16 7.96 10.66 -1.17
N LEU A 17 8.85 9.67 -1.07
CA LEU A 17 9.33 8.92 -2.22
C LEU A 17 8.23 8.10 -2.90
N ALA A 18 7.35 7.49 -2.11
CA ALA A 18 6.23 6.71 -2.61
C ALA A 18 5.26 7.57 -3.42
N ALA A 19 5.02 8.81 -3.00
CA ALA A 19 4.16 9.74 -3.72
C ALA A 19 4.68 10.03 -5.14
N GLU A 20 5.99 10.22 -5.30
CA GLU A 20 6.62 10.43 -6.61
C GLU A 20 6.54 9.16 -7.46
N VAL A 21 7.00 8.03 -6.91
CA VAL A 21 7.12 6.75 -7.63
C VAL A 21 5.76 6.21 -8.08
N VAL A 22 4.76 6.23 -7.19
CA VAL A 22 3.40 5.76 -7.52
C VAL A 22 2.75 6.66 -8.56
N ALA A 23 2.90 7.98 -8.44
CA ALA A 23 2.38 8.91 -9.44
C ALA A 23 3.02 8.67 -10.82
N GLU A 24 4.35 8.55 -10.90
CA GLU A 24 5.08 8.27 -12.14
C GLU A 24 4.57 6.98 -12.80
N ALA A 25 4.49 5.89 -12.04
CA ALA A 25 4.10 4.58 -12.54
C ALA A 25 2.63 4.52 -13.01
N VAL A 26 1.70 5.07 -12.22
CA VAL A 26 0.27 5.09 -12.56
C VAL A 26 0.00 6.01 -13.74
N ARG A 27 0.63 7.19 -13.78
CA ARG A 27 0.57 8.11 -14.94
C ARG A 27 1.03 7.45 -16.21
N GLY A 28 2.18 6.77 -16.20
CA GLY A 28 2.72 6.09 -17.37
C GLY A 28 1.74 5.05 -17.92
N ARG A 29 1.15 4.22 -17.06
CA ARG A 29 0.14 3.23 -17.45
C ARG A 29 -1.16 3.86 -17.96
N PHE A 30 -1.63 4.92 -17.31
CA PHE A 30 -2.80 5.67 -17.76
C PHE A 30 -2.58 6.29 -19.15
N HIS A 31 -1.42 6.91 -19.40
CA HIS A 31 -1.07 7.46 -20.71
C HIS A 31 -0.96 6.38 -21.79
N ALA A 32 -0.39 5.23 -21.47
CA ALA A 32 -0.33 4.09 -22.40
C ALA A 32 -1.73 3.57 -22.75
N LEU A 33 -2.63 3.48 -21.76
CA LEU A 33 -4.03 3.11 -21.97
C LEU A 33 -4.75 4.10 -22.91
N LEU A 34 -4.59 5.41 -22.67
CA LEU A 34 -5.17 6.45 -23.53
C LEU A 34 -4.59 6.49 -24.95
N ALA A 35 -3.32 6.09 -25.11
CA ALA A 35 -2.68 6.02 -26.42
C ALA A 35 -3.20 4.83 -27.25
N GLY A 36 -3.55 3.72 -26.60
CA GLY A 36 -4.17 2.56 -27.24
C GLY A 36 -5.67 2.72 -27.50
N ALA A 37 -6.33 3.70 -26.89
CA ALA A 37 -7.75 3.96 -27.08
C ALA A 37 -8.02 4.77 -28.36
N ALA A 38 -9.08 4.42 -29.09
CA ALA A 38 -9.54 5.08 -30.30
C ALA A 38 -10.29 6.40 -30.01
N VAL A 39 -9.68 7.29 -29.24
CA VAL A 39 -10.21 8.62 -28.87
C VAL A 39 -9.56 9.75 -29.66
N PRO A 40 -10.31 10.79 -30.08
CA PRO A 40 -9.76 11.98 -30.72
C PRO A 40 -8.73 12.71 -29.85
N GLU A 41 -7.74 13.36 -30.47
CA GLU A 41 -6.66 14.05 -29.74
C GLU A 41 -7.15 15.16 -28.79
N PRO A 42 -8.15 16.01 -29.12
CA PRO A 42 -8.69 16.97 -28.16
C PRO A 42 -9.23 16.30 -26.89
N THR A 43 -9.98 15.20 -27.05
CA THR A 43 -10.51 14.40 -25.95
C THR A 43 -9.38 13.76 -25.15
N ARG A 44 -8.37 13.19 -25.83
CA ARG A 44 -7.19 12.60 -25.18
C ARG A 44 -6.44 13.61 -24.31
N ARG A 45 -6.28 14.86 -24.78
CA ARG A 45 -5.65 15.93 -24.00
C ARG A 45 -6.47 16.32 -22.77
N ALA A 46 -7.79 16.47 -22.92
CA ALA A 46 -8.68 16.76 -21.80
C ALA A 46 -8.64 15.65 -20.73
N LEU A 47 -8.61 14.38 -21.17
CA LEU A 47 -8.49 13.23 -20.29
C LEU A 47 -7.15 13.16 -19.56
N ARG A 48 -6.04 13.50 -20.23
CA ARG A 48 -4.74 13.61 -19.55
C ARG A 48 -4.79 14.66 -18.44
N ALA A 49 -5.32 15.85 -18.72
CA ALA A 49 -5.45 16.91 -17.71
C ALA A 49 -6.35 16.49 -16.53
N ALA A 50 -7.52 15.90 -16.80
CA ALA A 50 -8.42 15.38 -15.77
C ALA A 50 -7.77 14.25 -14.95
N GLY A 51 -7.03 13.37 -15.63
CA GLY A 51 -6.28 12.27 -15.03
C GLY A 51 -5.18 12.74 -14.09
N GLU A 52 -4.44 13.80 -14.43
CA GLU A 52 -3.46 14.40 -13.52
C GLU A 52 -4.12 14.95 -12.25
N GLY A 53 -5.27 15.61 -12.38
CA GLY A 53 -6.05 16.09 -11.23
C GLY A 53 -6.55 14.94 -10.34
N ALA A 54 -7.06 13.87 -10.94
CA ALA A 54 -7.49 12.66 -10.22
C ALA A 54 -6.32 11.96 -9.53
N LEU A 55 -5.19 11.80 -10.21
CA LEU A 55 -3.98 11.21 -9.67
C LEU A 55 -3.44 12.02 -8.48
N SER A 56 -3.44 13.34 -8.60
CA SER A 56 -3.02 14.24 -7.51
C SER A 56 -3.88 14.06 -6.26
N ARG A 57 -5.21 13.95 -6.42
CA ARG A 57 -6.13 13.62 -5.30
C ARG A 57 -5.86 12.23 -4.73
N GLY A 58 -5.61 11.23 -5.58
CA GLY A 58 -5.26 9.87 -5.15
C GLY A 58 -3.99 9.85 -4.31
N VAL A 59 -2.94 10.55 -4.73
CA VAL A 59 -1.69 10.70 -3.99
C VAL A 59 -1.89 11.44 -2.67
N ALA A 60 -2.67 12.52 -2.66
CA ALA A 60 -2.99 13.25 -1.42
C ALA A 60 -3.69 12.33 -0.40
N ALA A 61 -4.69 11.56 -0.85
CA ALA A 61 -5.40 10.62 0.01
C ALA A 61 -4.53 9.43 0.47
N MET A 62 -3.54 9.04 -0.33
CA MET A 62 -2.52 8.07 0.09
C MET A 62 -1.62 8.66 1.18
N ARG A 63 -1.11 9.88 1.00
CA ARG A 63 -0.30 10.59 1.99
C ARG A 63 -1.04 10.74 3.32
N GLU A 64 -2.31 11.11 3.28
CA GLU A 64 -3.17 11.23 4.46
C GLU A 64 -3.25 9.89 5.23
N ARG A 65 -3.51 8.77 4.54
CA ARG A 65 -3.53 7.44 5.16
C ARG A 65 -2.18 7.05 5.76
N LEU A 66 -1.10 7.41 5.08
CA LEU A 66 0.27 7.15 5.53
C LEU A 66 0.78 8.15 6.56
N ALA A 67 0.03 9.21 6.87
CA ALA A 67 0.38 10.15 7.93
C ALA A 67 0.08 9.59 9.32
N ASP A 68 -0.81 8.60 9.42
CA ASP A 68 -1.13 7.91 10.66
C ASP A 68 0.09 7.13 11.19
N PRO A 69 0.66 7.50 12.35
CA PRO A 69 1.80 6.79 12.94
C PRO A 69 1.53 5.30 13.19
N ASP A 70 0.28 4.91 13.47
CA ASP A 70 -0.06 3.52 13.80
C ASP A 70 0.11 2.59 12.60
N VAL A 71 -0.02 3.10 11.38
CA VAL A 71 0.28 2.34 10.15
C VAL A 71 1.74 1.88 10.12
N TRP A 72 2.64 2.64 10.74
CA TRP A 72 4.09 2.40 10.72
C TRP A 72 4.61 1.73 11.99
N LEU A 73 4.00 2.02 13.14
CA LEU A 73 4.39 1.45 14.44
C LEU A 73 3.70 0.10 14.70
N SER A 74 2.56 -0.15 14.06
CA SER A 74 1.86 -1.43 14.07
C SER A 74 1.53 -1.88 12.63
N PRO A 75 2.56 -2.15 11.79
CA PRO A 75 2.39 -2.52 10.40
C PRO A 75 1.82 -3.94 10.29
N MET A 76 0.50 -4.06 10.40
CA MET A 76 -0.15 -5.36 10.28
C MET A 76 -0.03 -5.88 8.85
N THR A 77 0.62 -7.03 8.67
CA THR A 77 0.25 -7.97 7.61
C THR A 77 -0.89 -8.83 8.16
N LEU A 78 -2.12 -8.64 7.67
CA LEU A 78 -3.23 -9.57 7.98
C LEU A 78 -2.92 -10.91 7.31
N ARG A 79 -2.20 -11.81 8.01
CA ARG A 79 -1.62 -12.99 7.38
C ARG A 79 -2.63 -14.14 7.14
N GLU A 80 -3.83 -14.07 7.71
CA GLU A 80 -4.89 -15.07 7.51
C GLU A 80 -6.25 -14.36 7.55
N ALA A 81 -7.07 -14.57 6.51
CA ALA A 81 -8.50 -14.29 6.61
C ALA A 81 -9.11 -15.22 7.67
N PRO A 82 -10.11 -14.77 8.45
CA PRO A 82 -10.80 -15.67 9.37
C PRO A 82 -11.40 -16.85 8.59
N PRO A 83 -11.44 -18.06 9.16
CA PRO A 83 -12.19 -19.16 8.56
C PRO A 83 -13.64 -18.72 8.32
N ALA A 84 -14.25 -19.20 7.23
CA ALA A 84 -15.61 -18.83 6.84
C ALA A 84 -16.65 -19.12 7.93
N GLU A 85 -16.34 -20.07 8.81
CA GLU A 85 -17.09 -20.40 10.02
C GLU A 85 -16.67 -19.44 11.14
N GLY A 86 -17.49 -18.43 11.42
CA GLY A 86 -17.16 -17.31 12.30
C GLY A 86 -16.52 -17.65 13.67
N VAL A 87 -16.01 -16.61 14.33
CA VAL A 87 -15.16 -16.67 15.55
C VAL A 87 -15.74 -17.48 16.73
N GLY A 88 -17.02 -17.83 16.70
CA GLY A 88 -17.69 -18.69 17.68
C GLY A 88 -17.49 -20.20 17.52
N SER A 89 -16.97 -20.68 16.38
CA SER A 89 -16.70 -22.10 16.12
C SER A 89 -15.42 -22.59 16.81
N ASP A 90 -15.27 -23.90 17.06
CA ASP A 90 -14.04 -24.46 17.64
C ASP A 90 -12.81 -24.28 16.74
N LEU A 91 -13.03 -24.29 15.42
CA LEU A 91 -12.02 -23.93 14.42
C LEU A 91 -11.67 -22.44 14.51
N GLY A 92 -12.65 -21.56 14.72
CA GLY A 92 -12.47 -20.14 14.97
C GLY A 92 -11.72 -19.85 16.28
N ARG A 93 -12.05 -20.56 17.37
CA ARG A 93 -11.37 -20.44 18.68
C ARG A 93 -9.93 -20.93 18.64
N SER A 94 -9.66 -22.05 17.97
CA SER A 94 -8.30 -22.60 17.80
C SER A 94 -7.45 -21.76 16.85
N TRP A 95 -8.05 -21.17 15.81
CA TRP A 95 -7.42 -20.12 15.00
C TRP A 95 -7.10 -18.88 15.83
N LEU A 96 -8.05 -18.37 16.62
CA LEU A 96 -7.86 -17.22 17.50
C LEU A 96 -6.75 -17.49 18.52
N ALA A 97 -6.72 -18.69 19.13
CA ALA A 97 -5.68 -19.11 20.05
C ALA A 97 -4.30 -19.18 19.36
N ARG A 98 -4.21 -19.66 18.11
CA ARG A 98 -2.95 -19.64 17.33
C ARG A 98 -2.51 -18.22 16.97
N VAL A 99 -3.43 -17.34 16.59
CA VAL A 99 -3.15 -15.94 16.27
C VAL A 99 -2.67 -15.20 17.53
N LEU A 100 -3.34 -15.40 18.66
CA LEU A 100 -2.97 -14.81 19.96
C LEU A 100 -1.65 -15.39 20.51
N ALA A 101 -1.41 -16.70 20.35
CA ALA A 101 -0.15 -17.35 20.71
C ALA A 101 1.02 -16.92 19.81
N ARG A 102 0.77 -16.63 18.52
CA ARG A 102 1.77 -16.02 17.61
C ARG A 102 2.00 -14.53 17.92
N ARG A 103 0.97 -13.79 18.32
CA ARG A 103 1.07 -12.41 18.84
C ARG A 103 2.01 -12.31 20.04
N ARG A 104 2.08 -13.35 20.89
CA ARG A 104 2.98 -13.42 22.05
C ARG A 104 4.43 -13.77 21.72
N ARG A 105 4.76 -14.17 20.48
CA ARG A 105 6.12 -14.65 20.12
C ARG A 105 6.95 -13.75 19.21
N ALA A 106 6.34 -12.78 18.53
CA ALA A 106 7.04 -11.68 17.85
C ALA A 106 6.01 -10.64 17.43
N LEU A 107 6.28 -9.35 17.63
CA LEU A 107 5.53 -8.30 16.95
C LEU A 107 5.57 -8.61 15.44
N PRO A 108 4.42 -8.76 14.75
CA PRO A 108 4.42 -9.08 13.33
C PRO A 108 5.17 -7.98 12.58
N GLY A 109 6.34 -8.33 12.05
CA GLY A 109 7.15 -7.38 11.30
C GLY A 109 6.44 -6.93 10.03
N PRO A 110 6.80 -5.76 9.48
CA PRO A 110 6.17 -5.15 8.31
C PRO A 110 6.17 -6.00 7.02
N GLY A 111 6.89 -7.12 6.98
CA GLY A 111 6.86 -8.06 5.86
C GLY A 111 7.46 -7.52 4.56
N ARG A 112 7.06 -8.12 3.43
CA ARG A 112 7.38 -7.61 2.09
C ARG A 112 6.46 -6.44 1.76
N LEU A 113 7.00 -5.44 1.05
CA LEU A 113 6.19 -4.28 0.65
C LEU A 113 5.13 -4.67 -0.38
N ASP A 114 5.41 -5.62 -1.28
CA ASP A 114 4.45 -6.06 -2.30
C ASP A 114 3.56 -7.23 -1.86
N ASP A 115 3.48 -7.48 -0.55
CA ASP A 115 2.53 -8.44 0.00
C ASP A 115 1.11 -7.87 -0.10
N PRO A 116 0.13 -8.58 -0.68
CA PRO A 116 -1.24 -8.09 -0.81
C PRO A 116 -1.93 -7.79 0.52
N ALA A 117 -1.45 -8.36 1.63
CA ALA A 117 -1.94 -8.09 2.98
C ALA A 117 -1.21 -6.93 3.69
N ASN A 118 -0.17 -6.35 3.07
CA ASN A 118 0.55 -5.21 3.63
C ASN A 118 -0.27 -3.93 3.46
N ARG A 119 -0.68 -3.31 4.58
CA ARG A 119 -1.52 -2.10 4.58
C ARG A 119 -0.90 -0.94 3.80
N ILE A 120 0.43 -0.83 3.80
CA ILE A 120 1.15 0.21 3.05
C ILE A 120 1.02 -0.08 1.56
N TRP A 121 1.19 -1.32 1.11
CA TRP A 121 0.94 -1.72 -0.28
C TRP A 121 -0.48 -1.41 -0.73
N ILE A 122 -1.46 -1.70 0.13
CA ILE A 122 -2.87 -1.41 -0.13
C ILE A 122 -3.05 0.10 -0.31
N ALA A 123 -2.47 0.93 0.56
CA ALA A 123 -2.52 2.39 0.44
C ALA A 123 -1.90 2.89 -0.88
N LEU A 124 -0.74 2.36 -1.28
CA LEU A 124 -0.11 2.69 -2.57
C LEU A 124 -1.01 2.29 -3.75
N SER A 125 -1.64 1.11 -3.66
CA SER A 125 -2.50 0.56 -4.71
C SER A 125 -3.72 1.43 -4.97
N LEU A 126 -4.32 1.99 -3.91
CA LEU A 126 -5.55 2.78 -4.00
C LEU A 126 -5.40 4.10 -4.77
N VAL A 127 -4.17 4.57 -5.03
CA VAL A 127 -3.94 5.78 -5.85
C VAL A 127 -4.55 5.63 -7.25
N ALA A 128 -4.38 4.47 -7.88
CA ALA A 128 -4.89 4.19 -9.21
C ALA A 128 -6.43 4.22 -9.29
N ARG A 129 -7.11 3.90 -8.19
CA ARG A 129 -8.58 3.91 -8.10
C ARG A 129 -9.17 5.31 -8.30
N ALA A 130 -8.39 6.37 -8.07
CA ALA A 130 -8.85 7.74 -8.32
C ALA A 130 -9.18 7.99 -9.81
N LEU A 131 -8.64 7.18 -10.73
CA LEU A 131 -8.89 7.27 -12.16
C LEU A 131 -10.13 6.48 -12.61
N ASP A 132 -10.70 5.60 -11.76
CA ASP A 132 -11.83 4.75 -12.13
C ASP A 132 -13.06 5.53 -12.65
N PRO A 133 -13.47 6.67 -12.03
CA PRO A 133 -14.61 7.44 -12.53
C PRO A 133 -14.37 7.98 -13.94
N LEU A 134 -13.19 8.57 -14.16
CA LEU A 134 -12.80 9.15 -15.46
C LEU A 134 -12.80 8.10 -16.58
N LEU A 135 -12.29 6.90 -16.27
CA LEU A 135 -12.23 5.81 -17.24
C LEU A 135 -13.61 5.18 -17.47
N GLY A 136 -14.47 5.17 -16.45
CA GLY A 136 -15.87 4.74 -16.56
C GLY A 136 -16.71 5.66 -17.44
N GLU A 137 -16.51 6.97 -17.34
CA GLU A 137 -17.18 7.96 -18.21
C GLU A 137 -16.83 7.80 -19.69
N LEU A 138 -15.66 7.21 -19.99
CA LEU A 138 -15.25 6.90 -21.35
C LEU A 138 -15.85 5.61 -21.92
N GLY A 139 -16.62 4.87 -21.12
CA GLY A 139 -17.16 3.58 -21.52
C GLY A 139 -16.08 2.52 -21.72
N LEU A 140 -14.89 2.68 -21.13
CA LEU A 140 -13.87 1.64 -21.18
C LEU A 140 -14.32 0.46 -20.32
N GLU A 141 -14.14 -0.75 -20.85
CA GLU A 141 -14.47 -1.95 -20.10
C GLU A 141 -13.52 -2.14 -18.92
N ALA A 142 -14.09 -2.38 -17.74
CA ALA A 142 -13.33 -2.74 -16.56
C ALA A 142 -12.70 -4.13 -16.72
N ALA A 143 -11.59 -4.37 -16.02
CA ALA A 143 -10.98 -5.70 -16.01
C ALA A 143 -11.94 -6.73 -15.35
N PRO A 144 -12.02 -7.98 -15.87
CA PRO A 144 -12.93 -9.02 -15.38
C PRO A 144 -12.77 -9.38 -13.89
N ALA A 145 -11.57 -9.18 -13.35
CA ALA A 145 -11.25 -9.34 -11.95
C ALA A 145 -10.53 -8.07 -11.45
N PRO A 146 -11.27 -7.05 -11.00
CA PRO A 146 -10.68 -5.81 -10.51
C PRO A 146 -9.86 -6.08 -9.26
N GLY A 147 -8.64 -5.51 -9.20
CA GLY A 147 -7.77 -5.63 -8.05
C GLY A 147 -7.93 -4.47 -7.07
N LEU A 148 -7.17 -4.48 -5.99
CA LEU A 148 -7.09 -3.36 -5.03
C LEU A 148 -6.67 -2.03 -5.71
N GLY A 149 -5.97 -2.11 -6.84
CA GLY A 149 -5.53 -0.97 -7.66
C GLY A 149 -6.59 -0.36 -8.58
N GLY A 150 -7.88 -0.63 -8.34
CA GLY A 150 -8.97 -0.10 -9.15
C GLY A 150 -9.40 -1.03 -10.30
N ARG A 151 -10.48 -0.63 -10.96
CA ARG A 151 -11.18 -1.43 -11.99
C ARG A 151 -10.35 -1.65 -13.24
N TYR A 152 -9.41 -0.75 -13.53
CA TYR A 152 -8.61 -0.74 -14.76
C TYR A 152 -7.17 -1.24 -14.58
N ARG A 153 -6.83 -1.78 -13.40
CA ARG A 153 -5.51 -2.38 -13.10
C ARG A 153 -4.31 -1.47 -13.43
N LEU A 154 -4.46 -0.18 -13.20
CA LEU A 154 -3.39 0.80 -13.45
C LEU A 154 -2.28 0.75 -12.40
N HIS A 155 -2.53 0.18 -11.22
CA HIS A 155 -1.47 -0.04 -10.26
C HIS A 155 -0.60 -1.26 -10.63
N PRO A 156 0.74 -1.13 -10.63
CA PRO A 156 1.65 -2.28 -10.73
C PRO A 156 1.38 -3.36 -9.68
N THR A 157 1.52 -4.64 -10.03
CA THR A 157 1.20 -5.74 -9.09
C THR A 157 2.38 -6.18 -8.23
N THR A 158 3.59 -5.70 -8.53
CA THR A 158 4.82 -6.04 -7.80
C THR A 158 5.66 -4.80 -7.57
N LEU A 159 6.50 -4.83 -6.54
CA LEU A 159 7.40 -3.71 -6.27
C LEU A 159 8.36 -3.44 -7.43
N ARG A 160 8.83 -4.48 -8.13
CA ARG A 160 9.72 -4.33 -9.29
C ARG A 160 9.05 -3.61 -10.45
N GLN A 161 7.75 -3.81 -10.65
CA GLN A 161 7.00 -3.09 -11.69
C GLN A 161 6.66 -1.66 -11.26
N LEU A 162 6.48 -1.41 -9.96
CA LEU A 162 6.23 -0.09 -9.41
C LEU A 162 7.47 0.79 -9.43
N ASP A 163 8.60 0.22 -9.04
CA ASP A 163 9.87 0.92 -8.84
C ASP A 163 11.02 0.11 -9.48
N PRO A 164 11.18 0.17 -10.81
CA PRO A 164 12.25 -0.55 -11.50
C PRO A 164 13.66 -0.11 -11.06
N ARG A 165 13.78 1.13 -10.56
CA ARG A 165 15.04 1.72 -10.08
C ARG A 165 15.37 1.33 -8.63
N GLY A 166 14.46 0.68 -7.91
CA GLY A 166 14.68 0.19 -6.55
C GLY A 166 14.81 1.26 -5.46
N ARG A 167 14.38 2.50 -5.74
CA ARG A 167 14.39 3.61 -4.76
C ARG A 167 13.48 3.31 -3.57
N LEU A 168 12.23 2.94 -3.84
CA LEU A 168 11.21 2.58 -2.87
C LEU A 168 11.57 1.26 -2.15
N ALA A 169 12.17 0.31 -2.87
CA ALA A 169 12.69 -0.91 -2.26
C ALA A 169 13.80 -0.62 -1.23
N ARG A 170 14.68 0.35 -1.50
CA ARG A 170 15.70 0.80 -0.55
C ARG A 170 15.08 1.48 0.67
N ALA A 171 14.20 2.46 0.46
CA ALA A 171 13.50 3.15 1.55
C ALA A 171 12.72 2.17 2.44
N TRP A 172 12.10 1.15 1.86
CA TRP A 172 11.43 0.09 2.61
C TRP A 172 12.38 -0.68 3.52
N ARG A 173 13.57 -1.05 3.02
CA ARG A 173 14.59 -1.72 3.85
C ARG A 173 15.06 -0.85 5.01
N GLU A 174 15.25 0.44 4.79
CA GLU A 174 15.64 1.39 5.82
C GLU A 174 14.57 1.50 6.92
N TYR A 175 13.30 1.65 6.53
CA TYR A 175 12.17 1.61 7.47
C TYR A 175 12.13 0.31 8.26
N ARG A 176 12.28 -0.84 7.60
CA ARG A 176 12.30 -2.14 8.28
C ARG A 176 13.43 -2.28 9.29
N ALA A 177 14.60 -1.72 8.99
CA ALA A 177 15.74 -1.72 9.90
C ALA A 177 15.48 -0.84 11.14
N ALA A 178 14.90 0.36 10.95
CA ALA A 178 14.49 1.21 12.06
C ALA A 178 13.40 0.54 12.92
N TYR A 179 12.43 -0.12 12.27
CA TYR A 179 11.35 -0.84 12.95
C TYR A 179 11.88 -1.99 13.80
N ALA A 180 12.84 -2.77 13.29
CA ALA A 180 13.46 -3.85 14.05
C ALA A 180 14.11 -3.33 15.33
N ARG A 181 14.93 -2.27 15.25
CA ARG A 181 15.53 -1.62 16.42
C ARG A 181 14.49 -1.14 17.44
N PHE A 182 13.40 -0.56 16.96
CA PHE A 182 12.30 -0.11 17.81
C PHE A 182 11.65 -1.29 18.56
N VAL A 183 11.37 -2.40 17.86
CA VAL A 183 10.80 -3.61 18.46
C VAL A 183 11.73 -4.22 19.50
N ASP A 184 13.02 -4.31 19.22
CA ASP A 184 14.02 -4.86 20.15
C ASP A 184 14.03 -4.07 21.46
N LEU A 185 14.09 -2.74 21.38
CA LEU A 185 14.09 -1.85 22.54
C LEU A 185 12.78 -1.90 23.35
N VAL A 186 11.64 -2.04 22.68
CA VAL A 186 10.33 -2.17 23.36
C VAL A 186 10.18 -3.56 24.01
N GLY A 187 10.75 -4.61 23.40
CA GLY A 187 10.74 -5.97 23.94
C GLY A 187 11.64 -6.18 25.15
N GLU A 188 12.82 -5.56 25.17
CA GLU A 188 13.77 -5.64 26.30
C GLU A 188 13.23 -4.95 27.56
N GLY A 189 12.48 -3.85 27.42
CA GLY A 189 11.85 -3.13 28.54
C GLY A 189 10.69 -3.86 29.22
N GLY A 190 10.20 -4.97 28.66
CA GLY A 190 9.08 -5.76 29.19
C GLY A 190 9.46 -7.03 29.95
N SER A 191 10.76 -7.37 30.03
CA SER A 191 11.25 -8.61 30.66
C SER A 191 11.76 -8.43 32.10
N GLY A 192 11.49 -7.28 32.73
CA GLY A 192 11.80 -7.01 34.14
C GLY A 192 10.57 -6.51 34.89
N GLY A 193 9.75 -7.45 35.37
CA GLY A 193 8.56 -7.18 36.19
C GLY A 193 8.06 -8.45 36.84
#